data_AF-A0A957DU12-F1
#
_entry.id   AF-A0A957DU12-F1
#
_cell.length_a   1.000
_cell.length_b   1.000
_cell.length_c   1.000
_cell.angle_alpha   90.00
_cell.angle_beta   90.00
_cell.angle_gamma   90.00
#
_symmetry.space_group_name_H-M   'P 1'
#
loop_
_entity.id
_entity.type
_entity.pdbx_description
1 polymer ?
#
loop_
_entity_poly.entity_id
_entity_poly.type
_entity_poly.pdbx_seq_one_letter_code
_entity_poly.pdbx_strand_id
1 'polypeptide(L)'
;GQLVKVTGADDTITLYIDNRLVEGDIASLSLGSTPPGDCALFELPSDNAPITMRFKADHPSGFALNYHVAVYRGAGHSVAVSDLTAPIQPLNVDYDEPTHGSAFFGTFNGVAPDGDNYVVAELQADSGSWLEGNPFCAFAFELYASTRATDGYGLPGSRRLDLELVGIQAPPSP
;
A
#
# COMPACT_ATOMS: atom_id res chain seq x y z
N GLY A 1 37.35 -25.39 18.33
CA GLY A 1 36.72 -26.72 18.42
C GLY A 1 36.43 -27.18 17.02
N GLN A 2 36.72 -28.44 16.69
CA GLN A 2 36.43 -29.02 15.38
C GLN A 2 34.96 -29.45 15.35
N LEU A 3 34.21 -29.03 14.33
CA LEU A 3 32.84 -29.46 14.13
C LEU A 3 32.85 -30.93 13.67
N VAL A 4 32.15 -31.80 14.38
CA VAL A 4 32.01 -33.23 14.05
C VAL A 4 30.57 -33.50 13.63
N LYS A 5 30.35 -34.01 12.42
CA LYS A 5 29.02 -34.41 11.95
C LYS A 5 28.48 -35.52 12.85
N VAL A 6 27.27 -35.34 13.38
CA VAL A 6 26.59 -36.38 14.16
C VAL A 6 26.00 -37.41 13.20
N THR A 7 26.38 -38.67 13.34
CA THR A 7 25.86 -39.78 12.52
C THR A 7 24.35 -39.88 12.70
N GLY A 8 23.59 -39.78 11.60
CA GLY A 8 22.12 -39.83 11.59
C GLY A 8 21.42 -38.46 11.64
N ALA A 9 22.17 -37.36 11.77
CA ALA A 9 21.66 -36.01 11.60
C ALA A 9 21.87 -35.54 10.16
N ASP A 10 20.90 -35.84 9.30
CA ASP A 10 20.80 -35.22 7.98
C ASP A 10 19.68 -34.18 8.03
N ASP A 11 20.07 -32.91 8.05
CA ASP A 11 19.13 -31.78 7.98
C ASP A 11 18.87 -31.43 6.51
N THR A 12 17.60 -31.40 6.12
CA THR A 12 17.18 -30.91 4.80
C THR A 12 16.47 -29.59 4.97
N ILE A 13 16.95 -28.56 4.27
CA ILE A 13 16.28 -27.25 4.19
C ILE A 13 15.77 -27.10 2.75
N THR A 14 14.48 -26.86 2.61
CA THR A 14 13.89 -26.53 1.31
C THR A 14 14.09 -25.04 1.03
N LEU A 15 14.83 -24.73 -0.04
CA LEU A 15 14.95 -23.37 -0.54
C LEU A 15 13.93 -23.14 -1.65
N TYR A 16 13.10 -22.11 -1.49
CA TYR A 16 12.21 -21.64 -2.53
C TYR A 16 12.83 -20.40 -3.16
N ILE A 17 13.00 -20.39 -4.48
CA ILE A 17 13.52 -19.25 -5.23
C ILE A 17 12.44 -18.77 -6.18
N ASP A 18 12.07 -17.50 -6.05
CA ASP A 18 11.21 -16.80 -7.00
C ASP A 18 11.67 -15.34 -7.08
N ASN A 19 12.17 -14.97 -8.25
CA ASN A 19 12.74 -13.64 -8.51
C ASN A 19 11.75 -12.74 -9.26
N ARG A 20 10.47 -13.10 -9.29
CA ARG A 20 9.43 -12.20 -9.77
C ARG A 20 9.29 -11.01 -8.83
N LEU A 21 8.80 -9.92 -9.40
CA LEU A 21 8.61 -8.68 -8.66
C LEU A 21 7.16 -8.61 -8.18
N VAL A 22 6.90 -7.94 -7.06
CA VAL A 22 5.53 -7.64 -6.61
C VAL A 22 4.83 -6.80 -7.66
N GLU A 23 3.69 -7.23 -8.18
CA GLU A 23 2.89 -6.48 -9.15
C GLU A 23 1.74 -5.80 -8.44
N GLY A 24 1.32 -4.63 -8.92
CA GLY A 24 0.22 -3.91 -8.28
C GLY A 24 -0.08 -2.61 -8.99
N ASP A 25 -1.24 -2.06 -8.66
CA ASP A 25 -1.77 -0.83 -9.22
C ASP A 25 -2.80 -0.20 -8.28
N ILE A 26 -3.07 1.07 -8.52
CA ILE A 26 -4.18 1.82 -7.92
C ILE A 26 -5.31 1.81 -8.95
N ALA A 27 -6.35 1.01 -8.70
CA ALA A 27 -7.46 0.91 -9.64
C ALA A 27 -8.32 2.17 -9.67
N SER A 28 -8.47 2.84 -8.53
CA SER A 28 -9.25 4.07 -8.45
C SER A 28 -9.00 4.86 -7.17
N LEU A 29 -9.16 6.18 -7.30
CA LEU A 29 -9.45 7.08 -6.18
C LEU A 29 -10.89 7.58 -6.30
N SER A 30 -11.57 7.74 -5.19
CA SER A 30 -12.90 8.36 -5.14
C SER A 30 -13.15 9.10 -3.84
N LEU A 31 -14.07 10.07 -3.88
CA LEU A 31 -14.62 10.71 -2.69
C LEU A 31 -15.99 10.09 -2.42
N GLY A 32 -16.06 9.20 -1.42
CA GLY A 32 -17.16 8.25 -1.29
C GLY A 32 -17.29 7.40 -2.56
N SER A 33 -18.46 7.40 -3.20
CA SER A 33 -18.69 6.69 -4.47
C SER A 33 -18.42 7.53 -5.73
N THR A 34 -17.85 8.73 -5.60
CA THR A 34 -17.70 9.66 -6.72
C THR A 34 -16.24 9.69 -7.18
N PRO A 35 -15.92 9.29 -8.43
CA PRO A 35 -14.57 9.43 -8.98
C PRO A 35 -14.20 10.91 -9.13
N PRO A 36 -12.92 11.26 -9.29
CA PRO A 36 -12.55 12.64 -9.49
C PRO A 36 -13.13 13.15 -10.81
N GLY A 37 -13.48 14.44 -10.88
CA GLY A 37 -14.11 15.04 -12.06
C GLY A 37 -13.17 15.13 -13.27
N ASP A 38 -13.61 15.83 -14.33
CA ASP A 38 -12.96 15.93 -15.66
C ASP A 38 -11.47 16.37 -15.66
N CYS A 39 -10.93 16.82 -14.52
CA CYS A 39 -9.54 17.24 -14.34
C CYS A 39 -8.83 16.53 -13.16
N ALA A 40 -9.25 15.32 -12.80
CA ALA A 40 -8.76 14.61 -11.62
C ALA A 40 -8.92 15.45 -10.32
N LEU A 41 -10.02 16.21 -10.23
CA LEU A 41 -10.29 17.16 -9.14
C LEU A 41 -11.36 16.62 -8.20
N PHE A 42 -11.09 16.63 -6.90
CA PHE A 42 -12.06 16.41 -5.85
C PHE A 42 -12.48 17.73 -5.20
N GLU A 43 -13.78 17.90 -5.03
CA GLU A 43 -14.36 18.93 -4.16
C GLU A 43 -14.68 18.30 -2.81
N LEU A 44 -14.02 18.77 -1.75
CA LEU A 44 -14.24 18.22 -0.43
C LEU A 44 -15.61 18.64 0.11
N PRO A 45 -16.43 17.71 0.63
CA PRO A 45 -17.64 18.05 1.38
C PRO A 45 -17.31 18.54 2.80
N SER A 46 -16.12 18.21 3.31
CA SER A 46 -15.57 18.68 4.59
C SER A 46 -14.05 18.57 4.59
N ASP A 47 -13.38 19.37 5.42
CA ASP A 47 -11.92 19.54 5.45
C ASP A 47 -11.09 18.24 5.51
N ASN A 48 -11.61 17.19 6.13
CA ASN A 48 -10.96 15.88 6.24
C ASN A 48 -11.88 14.73 5.78
N ALA A 49 -12.68 14.98 4.75
CA ALA A 49 -13.49 13.94 4.14
C ALA A 49 -12.59 12.79 3.65
N PRO A 50 -12.98 11.52 3.88
CA PRO A 50 -12.17 10.38 3.46
C PRO A 50 -12.08 10.29 1.94
N ILE A 51 -10.89 9.92 1.47
CA ILE A 51 -10.64 9.59 0.07
C ILE A 51 -10.48 8.07 -0.01
N THR A 52 -11.40 7.44 -0.71
CA THR A 52 -11.39 6.01 -0.93
C THR A 52 -10.35 5.67 -1.99
N MET A 53 -9.43 4.77 -1.66
CA MET A 53 -8.42 4.25 -2.55
C MET A 53 -8.61 2.74 -2.70
N ARG A 54 -8.77 2.29 -3.95
CA ARG A 54 -8.81 0.86 -4.28
C ARG A 54 -7.50 0.47 -4.92
N PHE A 55 -6.74 -0.42 -4.28
CA PHE A 55 -5.39 -0.77 -4.73
C PHE A 55 -5.08 -2.24 -4.48
N LYS A 56 -4.06 -2.74 -5.20
CA LYS A 56 -3.50 -4.07 -4.98
C LYS A 56 -1.98 -4.03 -5.08
N ALA A 57 -1.31 -4.85 -4.29
CA ALA A 57 0.13 -5.11 -4.37
C ALA A 57 0.34 -6.59 -4.03
N ASP A 58 0.55 -7.43 -5.05
CA ASP A 58 0.56 -8.87 -4.92
C ASP A 58 1.83 -9.54 -5.43
N HIS A 59 2.22 -10.63 -4.77
CA HIS A 59 3.25 -11.55 -5.27
C HIS A 59 2.68 -12.95 -5.46
N PRO A 60 2.68 -13.52 -6.68
CA PRO A 60 1.96 -14.76 -7.00
C PRO A 60 2.42 -16.00 -6.22
N SER A 61 3.65 -16.02 -5.70
CA SER A 61 4.17 -17.11 -4.85
C SER A 61 4.30 -16.75 -3.37
N GLY A 62 3.78 -15.61 -2.92
CA GLY A 62 3.84 -15.28 -1.50
C GLY A 62 5.22 -14.80 -1.01
N PHE A 63 5.98 -14.13 -1.88
CA PHE A 63 7.28 -13.53 -1.56
C PHE A 63 7.23 -12.00 -1.54
N ALA A 64 6.06 -11.39 -1.31
CA ALA A 64 6.04 -9.98 -0.94
C ALA A 64 6.80 -9.84 0.39
N LEU A 65 7.67 -8.83 0.48
CA LEU A 65 8.32 -8.45 1.73
C LEU A 65 7.47 -7.41 2.45
N ASN A 66 7.01 -6.40 1.71
CA ASN A 66 6.08 -5.40 2.21
C ASN A 66 5.35 -4.69 1.07
N TYR A 67 4.27 -4.01 1.42
CA TYR A 67 3.68 -2.94 0.63
C TYR A 67 3.36 -1.75 1.54
N HIS A 68 3.35 -0.54 0.98
CA HIS A 68 2.82 0.62 1.67
C HIS A 68 2.22 1.66 0.73
N VAL A 69 1.26 2.41 1.25
CA VAL A 69 0.68 3.60 0.62
C VAL A 69 1.35 4.85 1.19
N ALA A 70 1.74 5.76 0.31
CA ALA A 70 2.27 7.07 0.68
C ALA A 70 1.45 8.16 0.01
N VAL A 71 1.16 9.23 0.75
CA VAL A 71 0.45 10.40 0.22
C VAL A 71 1.32 11.62 0.35
N TYR A 72 1.45 12.38 -0.73
CA TYR A 72 2.18 13.63 -0.76
C TYR A 72 1.27 14.78 -1.20
N ARG A 73 1.50 15.94 -0.61
CA ARG A 73 0.83 17.21 -0.93
C ARG A 73 1.81 18.20 -1.54
N GLY A 74 1.39 18.85 -2.62
CA GLY A 74 2.15 19.89 -3.30
C GLY A 74 3.53 19.40 -3.76
N ALA A 75 4.58 20.13 -3.40
CA ALA A 75 5.97 19.84 -3.79
C ALA A 75 6.63 18.69 -2.99
N GLY A 76 5.86 17.64 -2.66
CA GLY A 76 6.38 16.44 -1.98
C GLY A 76 6.28 16.46 -0.45
N HIS A 77 5.39 17.26 0.13
CA HIS A 77 5.15 17.22 1.58
C HIS A 77 4.38 15.95 1.95
N SER A 78 5.00 15.06 2.73
CA SER A 78 4.33 13.84 3.20
C SER A 78 3.10 14.17 4.03
N VAL A 79 1.99 13.49 3.74
CA VAL A 79 0.76 13.52 4.53
C VAL A 79 0.62 12.14 5.16
N ALA A 80 0.65 12.10 6.49
CA ALA A 80 0.37 10.88 7.22
C ALA A 80 -1.13 10.58 7.12
N VAL A 81 -1.47 9.35 6.72
CA VAL A 81 -2.85 8.92 6.50
C VAL A 81 -3.11 7.58 7.17
N SER A 82 -4.35 7.40 7.60
CA SER A 82 -4.87 6.15 8.15
C SER A 82 -6.22 5.83 7.52
N ASP A 83 -6.57 4.55 7.49
CA ASP A 83 -7.94 4.11 7.28
C ASP A 83 -8.62 3.94 8.65
N LEU A 84 -9.68 4.71 8.88
CA LEU A 84 -10.44 4.67 10.13
C LEU A 84 -11.81 4.00 9.95
N THR A 85 -12.17 3.61 8.74
CA THR A 85 -13.46 3.00 8.44
C THR A 85 -13.34 1.47 8.46
N ALA A 86 -14.24 0.81 9.19
CA ALA A 86 -14.23 -0.64 9.23
C ALA A 86 -14.74 -1.25 7.90
N PRO A 87 -14.10 -2.32 7.37
CA PRO A 87 -12.92 -2.97 7.92
C PRO A 87 -11.63 -2.17 7.63
N ILE A 88 -10.92 -1.81 8.70
CA ILE A 88 -9.70 -0.99 8.62
C ILE A 88 -8.65 -1.73 7.80
N GLN A 89 -8.17 -1.08 6.73
CA GLN A 89 -7.05 -1.58 5.95
C GLN A 89 -5.71 -1.13 6.52
N PRO A 90 -4.76 -2.04 6.72
CA PRO A 90 -3.39 -1.64 7.00
C PRO A 90 -2.76 -1.06 5.73
N LEU A 91 -2.25 0.17 5.85
CA LEU A 91 -1.63 0.92 4.74
C LEU A 91 -0.13 0.71 4.61
N ASN A 92 0.48 0.02 5.58
CA ASN A 92 1.86 -0.41 5.57
C ASN A 92 1.90 -1.79 6.22
N VAL A 93 2.32 -2.80 5.47
CA VAL A 93 2.28 -4.21 5.91
C VAL A 93 3.61 -4.86 5.59
N ASP A 94 4.20 -5.50 6.59
CA ASP A 94 5.44 -6.26 6.47
C ASP A 94 5.17 -7.78 6.56
N TYR A 95 5.99 -8.56 5.87
CA TYR A 95 5.93 -10.02 5.83
C TYR A 95 5.99 -10.67 7.22
N ASP A 96 6.72 -10.05 8.17
CA ASP A 96 6.96 -10.60 9.50
C ASP A 96 5.82 -10.37 10.48
N GLU A 97 4.69 -9.83 10.01
CA GLU A 97 3.47 -9.78 10.81
C GLU A 97 2.99 -11.20 11.19
N PRO A 98 2.56 -11.42 12.45
CA PRO A 98 2.17 -12.74 12.95
C PRO A 98 1.05 -13.43 12.15
N THR A 99 0.28 -12.67 11.39
CA THR A 99 -0.93 -13.08 10.67
C THR A 99 -0.65 -13.76 9.33
N HIS A 100 0.53 -13.56 8.73
CA HIS A 100 0.81 -14.05 7.36
C HIS A 100 1.38 -15.48 7.31
N GLY A 101 2.01 -15.96 8.39
CA GLY A 101 2.63 -17.28 8.41
C GLY A 101 3.93 -17.32 7.60
N SER A 102 4.11 -18.33 6.73
CA SER A 102 5.36 -18.54 5.96
C SER A 102 5.36 -17.90 4.56
N ALA A 103 4.23 -17.35 4.13
CA ALA A 103 4.05 -16.77 2.81
C ALA A 103 3.23 -15.47 2.92
N PHE A 104 3.68 -14.43 2.23
CA PHE A 104 2.97 -13.16 2.15
C PHE A 104 2.75 -12.81 0.68
N PHE A 105 1.50 -12.91 0.26
CA PHE A 105 1.03 -12.64 -1.09
C PHE A 105 0.69 -11.17 -1.31
N GLY A 106 0.82 -10.32 -0.28
CA GLY A 106 0.48 -8.90 -0.37
C GLY A 106 -0.99 -8.63 -0.05
N THR A 107 -1.66 -7.80 -0.85
CA THR A 107 -3.07 -7.43 -0.65
C THR A 107 -4.04 -8.62 -0.75
N PHE A 108 -3.64 -9.70 -1.41
CA PHE A 108 -4.34 -11.00 -1.34
C PHE A 108 -4.51 -11.52 0.09
N ASN A 109 -3.57 -11.22 0.99
CA ASN A 109 -3.68 -11.52 2.43
C ASN A 109 -4.28 -10.36 3.25
N GLY A 110 -4.73 -9.29 2.58
CA GLY A 110 -5.29 -8.10 3.19
C GLY A 110 -6.63 -8.36 3.90
N VAL A 111 -7.18 -7.31 4.50
CA VAL A 111 -8.45 -7.40 5.22
C VAL A 111 -9.59 -7.28 4.21
N ALA A 112 -10.33 -8.37 4.01
CA ALA A 112 -11.50 -8.42 3.12
C ALA A 112 -11.21 -7.92 1.67
N PRO A 113 -10.21 -8.48 0.97
CA PRO A 113 -10.00 -8.16 -0.45
C PRO A 113 -11.23 -8.55 -1.27
N ASP A 114 -11.49 -7.80 -2.34
CA ASP A 114 -12.59 -8.09 -3.25
C ASP A 114 -12.30 -9.27 -4.20
N GLY A 115 -13.24 -9.56 -5.11
CA GLY A 115 -13.12 -10.69 -6.03
C GLY A 115 -11.94 -10.61 -7.02
N ASP A 116 -11.34 -9.43 -7.18
CA ASP A 116 -10.16 -9.18 -8.01
C ASP A 116 -8.89 -8.97 -7.17
N ASN A 117 -8.95 -9.27 -5.87
CA ASN A 117 -7.88 -9.12 -4.87
C ASN A 117 -7.49 -7.67 -4.54
N TYR A 118 -8.33 -6.69 -4.85
CA TYR A 118 -8.09 -5.33 -4.41
C TYR A 118 -8.58 -5.14 -2.97
N VAL A 119 -7.87 -4.30 -2.23
CA VAL A 119 -8.34 -3.76 -0.95
C VAL A 119 -8.87 -2.34 -1.18
N VAL A 120 -9.85 -1.96 -0.37
CA VAL A 120 -10.47 -0.63 -0.39
C VAL A 120 -10.21 0.03 0.95
N ALA A 121 -9.42 1.10 0.94
CA ALA A 121 -9.10 1.88 2.13
C ALA A 121 -9.74 3.27 2.07
N GLU A 122 -10.33 3.73 3.17
CA GLU A 122 -10.85 5.10 3.27
C GLU A 122 -9.83 6.01 3.96
N LEU A 123 -8.95 6.61 3.16
CA LEU A 123 -7.82 7.40 3.65
C LEU A 123 -8.30 8.70 4.27
N GLN A 124 -7.82 9.01 5.47
CA GLN A 124 -7.98 10.30 6.14
C GLN A 124 -6.62 10.80 6.62
N ALA A 125 -6.40 12.12 6.59
CA ALA A 125 -5.19 12.70 7.18
C ALA A 125 -5.18 12.48 8.70
N ASP A 126 -4.07 11.95 9.22
CA ASP A 126 -3.91 11.63 10.66
C ASP A 126 -3.98 12.88 11.54
N SER A 127 -3.58 14.03 10.99
CA SER A 127 -3.60 15.30 11.69
C SER A 127 -3.98 16.43 10.73
N GLY A 128 -4.80 17.36 11.23
CA GLY A 128 -5.23 18.53 10.46
C GLY A 128 -6.29 18.20 9.40
N SER A 129 -6.19 18.88 8.26
CA SER A 129 -7.04 18.69 7.09
C SER A 129 -6.18 18.45 5.87
N TRP A 130 -6.77 17.91 4.79
CA TRP A 130 -6.05 17.72 3.53
C TRP A 130 -5.34 19.00 3.09
N LEU A 131 -6.04 20.13 3.17
CA LEU A 131 -5.58 21.40 2.59
C LEU A 131 -4.85 22.33 3.57
N GLU A 132 -4.88 22.09 4.87
CA GLU A 132 -4.29 22.98 5.89
C GLU A 132 -4.69 24.47 5.73
N GLY A 133 -5.95 24.71 5.37
CA GLY A 133 -6.48 26.06 5.16
C GLY A 133 -6.16 26.66 3.79
N ASN A 134 -5.47 25.95 2.89
CA ASN A 134 -5.33 26.35 1.50
C ASN A 134 -6.64 26.09 0.73
N PRO A 135 -7.00 26.91 -0.27
CA PRO A 135 -8.23 26.69 -1.05
C PRO A 135 -8.11 25.49 -2.00
N PHE A 136 -6.89 25.12 -2.40
CA PHE A 136 -6.59 24.06 -3.35
C PHE A 136 -5.17 23.54 -3.14
N CYS A 137 -4.95 22.24 -3.37
CA CYS A 137 -3.62 21.67 -3.52
C CYS A 137 -3.65 20.44 -4.45
N ALA A 138 -2.49 20.11 -5.04
CA ALA A 138 -2.29 18.86 -5.77
C ALA A 138 -1.74 17.79 -4.84
N PHE A 139 -2.13 16.54 -5.07
CA PHE A 139 -1.75 15.39 -4.27
C PHE A 139 -1.26 14.25 -5.15
N ALA A 140 -0.34 13.48 -4.60
CA ALA A 140 0.17 12.24 -5.17
C ALA A 140 -0.14 11.10 -4.20
N PHE A 141 -0.90 10.11 -4.66
CA PHE A 141 -1.17 8.86 -3.96
C PHE A 141 -0.30 7.79 -4.59
N GLU A 142 0.64 7.26 -3.82
CA GLU A 142 1.65 6.35 -4.32
C GLU A 142 1.54 5.00 -3.64
N LEU A 143 1.68 3.94 -4.43
CA LEU A 143 1.75 2.58 -3.93
C LEU A 143 3.17 2.05 -4.12
N TYR A 144 3.74 1.51 -3.05
CA TYR A 144 5.07 0.92 -3.03
C TYR A 144 5.02 -0.52 -2.58
N ALA A 145 5.96 -1.32 -3.06
CA ALA A 145 6.20 -2.67 -2.54
C ALA A 145 7.63 -3.14 -2.73
N SER A 146 8.00 -4.16 -1.97
CA SER A 146 9.30 -4.84 -2.06
C SER A 146 9.09 -6.34 -2.16
N THR A 147 9.89 -7.03 -2.98
CA THR A 147 9.96 -8.50 -2.96
C THR A 147 10.99 -8.97 -1.94
N ARG A 148 10.71 -10.06 -1.24
CA ARG A 148 11.65 -10.72 -0.33
C ARG A 148 12.77 -11.39 -1.13
N ALA A 149 14.02 -11.12 -0.75
CA ALA A 149 15.16 -11.81 -1.35
C ALA A 149 15.12 -13.31 -1.02
N THR A 150 15.13 -14.17 -2.05
CA THR A 150 15.03 -15.63 -1.89
C THR A 150 16.25 -16.41 -2.40
N ASP A 151 17.14 -15.79 -3.16
CA ASP A 151 18.30 -16.42 -3.79
C ASP A 151 19.66 -16.00 -3.20
N GLY A 152 19.65 -15.15 -2.16
CA GLY A 152 20.86 -14.61 -1.54
C GLY A 152 21.54 -13.49 -2.35
N TYR A 153 20.94 -13.06 -3.47
CA TYR A 153 21.32 -11.87 -4.21
C TYR A 153 20.37 -10.71 -3.90
N GLY A 154 20.82 -9.48 -4.10
CA GLY A 154 19.99 -8.30 -3.87
C GLY A 154 18.88 -8.20 -4.92
N LEU A 155 17.62 -8.27 -4.48
CA LEU A 155 16.50 -7.79 -5.28
C LEU A 155 16.51 -6.24 -5.31
N PRO A 156 15.95 -5.60 -6.34
CA PRO A 156 15.65 -4.18 -6.24
C PRO A 156 14.79 -3.99 -4.98
N GLY A 157 15.19 -3.07 -4.10
CA GLY A 157 14.46 -2.78 -2.86
C GLY A 157 13.06 -2.24 -3.14
N SER A 158 12.50 -1.48 -2.19
CA SER A 158 11.17 -0.90 -2.37
C SER A 158 11.08 -0.10 -3.67
N ARG A 159 10.03 -0.35 -4.44
CA ARG A 159 9.75 0.32 -5.72
C ARG A 159 8.33 0.86 -5.72
N ARG A 160 8.14 1.98 -6.42
CA ARG A 160 6.81 2.50 -6.70
C ARG A 160 6.15 1.61 -7.75
N LEU A 161 5.02 1.00 -7.39
CA LEU A 161 4.19 0.22 -8.29
C LEU A 161 3.33 1.13 -9.15
N ASP A 162 2.75 2.17 -8.54
CA ASP A 162 1.83 3.08 -9.22
C ASP A 162 1.71 4.44 -8.51
N LEU A 163 1.15 5.42 -9.22
CA LEU A 163 0.96 6.81 -8.78
C LEU A 163 -0.34 7.37 -9.38
N GLU A 164 -1.20 7.90 -8.51
CA GLU A 164 -2.37 8.68 -8.89
C GLU A 164 -2.22 10.15 -8.46
N LEU A 165 -2.46 11.07 -9.40
CA LEU A 165 -2.35 12.51 -9.19
C LEU A 165 -3.73 13.16 -9.21
N VAL A 166 -4.10 13.80 -8.12
CA VAL A 166 -5.40 14.48 -7.99
C VAL A 166 -5.26 15.89 -7.44
N GLY A 167 -6.11 16.78 -7.93
CA GLY A 167 -6.37 18.05 -7.27
C GLY A 167 -7.40 17.86 -6.16
N ILE A 168 -7.25 18.58 -5.05
CA ILE A 168 -8.28 18.66 -4.01
C ILE A 168 -8.54 20.13 -3.75
N GLN A 169 -9.81 20.54 -3.74
CA GLN A 169 -10.23 21.88 -3.39
C GLN A 169 -11.20 21.91 -2.22
N ALA A 170 -11.17 23.02 -1.48
CA ALA A 170 -12.10 23.30 -0.41
C ALA A 170 -13.53 23.35 -0.96
N PRO A 171 -14.56 23.11 -0.12
CA PRO A 171 -15.93 23.28 -0.54
C PRO A 171 -16.13 24.69 -1.11
N PRO A 172 -16.98 24.88 -2.15
CA PRO A 172 -17.31 26.21 -2.63
C PRO A 172 -17.85 27.04 -1.45
N SER A 173 -17.26 28.23 -1.27
CA SER A 173 -17.75 29.16 -0.24
C SER A 173 -19.20 29.55 -0.56
N PRO A 174 -20.12 29.52 0.42
CA PRO A 174 -21.54 29.83 0.21
C PRO A 174 -21.77 31.28 -0.26
#